data_AF-A0A024F8C9-F1
#
_entry.id   AF-A0A024F8C9-F1
#
_cell.length_a   1.000
_cell.length_b   1.000
_cell.length_c   1.000
_cell.angle_alpha   90.00
_cell.angle_beta   90.00
_cell.angle_gamma   90.00
#
_symmetry.space_group_name_H-M   'P 1'
#
loop_
_entity.id
_entity.type
_entity.pdbx_description
1 polymer ?
#
loop_
_entity_poly.entity_id
_entity_poly.type
_entity_poly.pdbx_seq_one_letter_code
_entity_poly.pdbx_strand_id
1 'polypeptide(L)' 'VRTCHYPNDPYMYDLSDRLGFIHIEEAPNIKDIAFDRETQRLNILSMIRRDRNQPSIIIW' A
#
# COMPACT_ATOMS: atom_id res chain seq x y z
N VAL A 1 -10.28 0.44 -5.22
CA VAL A 1 -10.20 -0.35 -3.98
C VAL A 1 -9.23 0.35 -3.05
N ARG A 2 -9.61 0.55 -1.79
CA ARG A 2 -8.74 1.16 -0.78
C ARG A 2 -8.28 0.08 0.18
N THR A 3 -6.98 0.00 0.45
CA THR A 3 -6.40 -1.14 1.19
C THR A 3 -6.63 -1.13 2.70
N CYS A 4 -7.20 -0.05 3.27
CA CYS A 4 -7.67 0.11 4.65
C CYS A 4 -7.27 -1.00 5.64
N HIS A 5 -6.29 -0.84 6.53
CA HIS A 5 -5.44 0.33 6.76
C HIS A 5 -3.96 -0.05 6.72
N TYR A 6 -3.61 -0.89 5.75
CA TYR A 6 -2.26 -1.40 5.55
C TYR A 6 -2.09 -1.97 4.13
N PRO A 7 -0.84 -2.19 3.68
CA PRO A 7 -0.55 -2.86 2.43
C PRO A 7 -1.11 -4.30 2.40
N ASN A 8 -1.79 -4.68 1.33
CA ASN A 8 -2.40 -5.99 1.14
C ASN A 8 -1.41 -7.00 0.52
N ASP A 9 -1.87 -8.24 0.32
CA ASP A 9 -1.09 -9.28 -0.35
C ASP A 9 -0.79 -8.90 -1.82
N PRO A 10 0.44 -9.13 -2.33
CA PRO A 10 0.80 -8.83 -3.72
C PRO A 10 -0.15 -9.42 -4.78
N TYR A 11 -0.78 -10.56 -4.48
CA TYR A 11 -1.76 -11.19 -5.37
C TYR A 11 -2.95 -10.28 -5.67
N MET A 12 -3.38 -9.47 -4.70
CA MET A 12 -4.50 -8.53 -4.89
C MET A 12 -4.18 -7.46 -5.93
N TYR A 13 -2.92 -7.03 -5.98
CA TYR A 13 -2.49 -6.03 -6.94
C TYR A 13 -2.27 -6.63 -8.34
N ASP A 14 -1.66 -7.82 -8.46
CA ASP A 14 -1.57 -8.54 -9.76
C ASP A 14 -2.97 -8.82 -10.34
N LEU A 15 -3.92 -9.23 -9.50
CA LEU A 15 -5.29 -9.43 -9.93
C LEU A 15 -5.93 -8.12 -10.40
N SER A 16 -5.66 -7.01 -9.71
CA SER A 16 -6.21 -5.70 -10.06
C SER A 16 -5.63 -5.14 -11.34
N ASP A 17 -4.34 -5.35 -11.59
CA ASP A 17 -3.69 -5.01 -12.85
C ASP A 17 -4.34 -5.75 -14.02
N ARG A 18 -4.67 -7.04 -13.83
CA ARG A 18 -5.30 -7.89 -14.87
C ARG A 18 -6.77 -7.57 -15.09
N LEU A 19 -7.50 -7.21 -14.04
CA LEU A 19 -8.95 -6.96 -14.10
C LEU A 19 -9.30 -5.49 -14.32
N GLY A 20 -8.33 -4.58 -14.29
CA GLY A 20 -8.57 -3.15 -14.47
C GLY A 20 -9.17 -2.47 -13.23
N PHE A 21 -8.89 -2.98 -12.03
CA PHE A 21 -9.25 -2.29 -10.79
C PHE A 21 -8.17 -1.28 -10.42
N ILE A 22 -8.62 -0.15 -9.89
CA ILE A 22 -7.75 0.92 -9.41
C ILE A 22 -7.58 0.80 -7.91
N HIS A 23 -6.37 1.01 -7.39
CA HIS A 23 -6.01 0.98 -5.99
C HIS A 23 -5.60 2.34 -5.43
N ILE A 24 -6.03 2.58 -4.19
CA ILE A 24 -5.45 3.55 -3.25
C ILE A 24 -4.79 2.69 -2.17
N GLU A 25 -3.46 2.61 -2.21
CA GLU A 25 -2.69 1.87 -1.21
C GLU A 25 -2.26 2.83 -0.10
N GLU A 26 -2.24 2.36 1.14
CA GLU A 26 -1.81 3.17 2.28
C GLU A 26 -0.90 2.39 3.23
N ALA A 27 0.09 3.08 3.80
CA ALA A 27 0.95 2.53 4.83
C ALA A 27 0.14 2.21 6.10
N PRO A 28 0.62 1.30 6.97
CA PRO A 28 -0.06 0.96 8.23
C PRO A 28 -0.39 2.21 9.06
N ASN A 29 -1.67 2.51 9.21
CA ASN A 29 -2.11 3.69 9.95
C ASN A 29 -3.48 3.48 10.59
N ILE A 30 -3.47 3.11 11.87
CA ILE A 30 -4.64 3.15 12.75
C ILE A 30 -4.28 4.10 13.89
N LYS A 31 -5.21 5.00 14.24
CA LYS A 31 -4.98 6.16 15.14
C LYS A 31 -4.35 5.80 16.49
N ASP A 32 -4.53 4.56 16.94
CA ASP A 32 -4.05 4.08 18.25
C ASP A 32 -2.63 3.48 18.19
N ILE A 33 -1.98 3.46 17.02
CA ILE A 33 -0.62 2.91 16.86
C ILE A 33 0.42 4.02 16.90
N ALA A 34 1.21 4.05 17.97
CA ALA A 34 2.34 4.96 18.13
C ALA A 34 3.60 4.42 17.42
N PHE A 35 3.64 4.51 16.09
CA PHE A 35 4.88 4.29 15.35
C PHE A 35 5.85 5.45 15.55
N ASP A 36 7.12 5.16 15.84
CA ASP A 36 8.17 6.17 15.78
C ASP A 36 8.37 6.63 14.32
N ARG A 37 9.02 7.80 14.16
CA ARG A 37 9.22 8.43 12.85
C ARG A 37 9.99 7.53 11.88
N GLU A 38 10.97 6.77 12.37
CA GLU A 38 11.78 5.91 11.52
C GLU A 38 10.97 4.70 11.06
N THR A 39 10.19 4.08 11.95
CA THR A 39 9.27 3.00 11.58
C THR A 39 8.24 3.46 10.54
N GLN A 40 7.63 4.63 10.72
CA GLN A 40 6.71 5.19 9.71
C GLN A 40 7.41 5.41 8.36
N ARG A 41 8.63 5.95 8.38
CA ARG A 41 9.44 6.16 7.17
C ARG A 41 9.75 4.84 6.47
N LEU A 42 10.14 3.81 7.22
CA LEU A 42 10.47 2.49 6.69
C LEU A 42 9.24 1.77 6.13
N ASN A 43 8.06 1.93 6.76
CA ASN A 43 6.81 1.39 6.24
C ASN A 43 6.46 1.98 4.88
N ILE A 44 6.50 3.31 4.75
CA ILE A 44 6.24 4.01 3.47
C ILE A 44 7.28 3.59 2.42
N LEU A 45 8.56 3.59 2.77
CA LEU A 45 9.64 3.27 1.83
C LEU A 45 9.54 1.82 1.34
N SER A 46 9.24 0.88 2.23
CA SER A 46 9.12 -0.54 1.90
C SER A 46 7.91 -0.80 0.99
N MET A 47 6.77 -0.17 1.29
CA MET A 47 5.55 -0.24 0.46
C MET A 47 5.82 0.26 -0.96
N ILE A 48 6.28 1.51 -1.12
CA ILE A 48 6.57 2.09 -2.45
C ILE A 48 7.63 1.26 -3.19
N ARG A 49 8.67 0.78 -2.51
CA ARG A 49 9.70 -0.03 -3.16
C ARG A 49 9.19 -1.37 -3.65
N ARG A 50 8.25 -1.99 -2.95
CA ARG A 50 7.66 -3.27 -3.37
C ARG A 50 6.72 -3.07 -4.55
N ASP A 51 5.87 -2.03 -4.51
CA ASP A 51 4.70 -1.95 -5.36
C ASP A 51 4.76 -0.88 -6.46
N ARG A 52 5.85 -0.09 -6.57
CA ARG A 52 5.98 0.99 -7.60
C ARG A 52 5.75 0.60 -9.06
N ASN A 53 5.75 -0.70 -9.38
CA ASN A 53 5.56 -1.21 -10.73
C ASN A 53 4.13 -1.70 -11.01
N GLN A 54 3.22 -1.60 -10.02
CA GLN A 54 1.83 -1.99 -10.15
C GLN A 54 1.03 -0.86 -10.80
N PRO A 55 0.58 -1.01 -12.06
CA PRO A 55 -0.17 0.04 -12.75
C PRO A 55 -1.55 0.31 -12.12
N SER A 56 -2.11 -0.64 -11.38
CA SER A 56 -3.38 -0.44 -10.67
C SER A 56 -3.29 0.58 -9.54
N ILE A 57 -2.11 0.81 -8.95
CA ILE A 57 -1.95 1.76 -7.85
C ILE A 57 -1.76 3.17 -8.40
N ILE A 58 -2.74 4.03 -8.12
CA ILE A 58 -2.74 5.42 -8.64
C ILE A 58 -2.48 6.47 -7.56
N ILE A 59 -2.65 6.10 -6.29
CA ILE A 59 -2.47 6.95 -5.11
C ILE A 59 -1.84 6.09 -4.00
N TRP A 60 -0.83 6.67 -3.34
CA TRP A 60 -0.18 6.16 -2.12
C TRP A 60 -0.59 6.98 -0.90
#